data_AF-A0AAV4YU39-F1
#
_entry.id   AF-A0AAV4YU39-F1
#
_cell.length_a   1.000
_cell.length_b   1.000
_cell.length_c   1.000
_cell.angle_alpha   90.00
_cell.angle_beta   90.00
_cell.angle_gamma   90.00
#
_symmetry.space_group_name_H-M   'P 1'
#
loop_
_entity.id
_entity.type
_entity.pdbx_description
1 polymer ?
#
loop_
_entity_poly.entity_id
_entity_poly.type
_entity_poly.pdbx_seq_one_letter_code
_entity_poly.pdbx_strand_id
1 'polypeptide(L)'
;MKTLFMGEQSTLPVVLRHLLKLRHGQLIFKGVWNGAVGENSDLQAVIQVHDVRLMDLLFRNGVLGAAEGFIRGYWSSEDLVDVIRILARNRDVLDQMNQNAVAKASQLLLKVWYKSRKNSIDGSRKNIAEHYDLSNDFFKLFLDSSMMYSSAVFKEPGMTLEQASDYKKELICQKLQLKPMDHLVEIGSGWGGFAIYAAQHYGCRVTTITISKAQYDEALARVAEAGLSHRVSVQLQDYRLLEGKYDKLVSIEMIEAVGEQYLSTYFRKCRELLKPNGLALIQAITIEDARYIKALNTVDYIKRYIFPGSFIPCISVMTQTASEQKLRLKHLEDIGQSYAQTLKCWRQRFLQQHDQVLGLGFDERFIRMWDFYLCYCEGGFREGVISDVHLLFEASAY
;
A
#
# COMPACT_ATOMS: atom_id res chain seq x y z
N MET A 1 16.70 3.51 -38.48
CA MET A 1 17.69 4.61 -38.43
C MET A 1 16.96 5.84 -37.90
N LYS A 2 16.78 5.92 -36.58
CA LYS A 2 16.05 7.02 -35.91
C LYS A 2 17.09 8.05 -35.46
N THR A 3 16.97 9.25 -36.01
CA THR A 3 17.82 10.41 -35.81
C THR A 3 17.97 10.72 -34.33
N LEU A 4 19.21 10.58 -33.83
CA LEU A 4 19.64 11.21 -32.59
C LEU A 4 19.50 12.72 -32.79
N PHE A 5 18.50 13.34 -32.21
CA PHE A 5 18.63 14.73 -31.77
C PHE A 5 19.52 14.74 -30.52
N MET A 6 20.81 14.43 -30.71
CA MET A 6 21.85 14.90 -29.80
C MET A 6 22.05 16.38 -30.14
N GLY A 7 21.26 17.23 -29.48
CA GLY A 7 21.68 18.62 -29.30
C GLY A 7 23.02 18.60 -28.56
N GLU A 8 23.97 19.37 -29.07
CA GLU A 8 25.25 19.61 -28.44
C GLU A 8 25.02 20.05 -26.98
N GLN A 9 25.67 19.37 -26.02
CA GLN A 9 25.57 19.50 -24.55
C GLN A 9 24.57 18.61 -23.77
N SER A 10 24.28 17.39 -24.21
CA SER A 10 23.73 16.37 -23.29
C SER A 10 24.81 15.81 -22.36
N THR A 11 24.70 16.05 -21.05
CA THR A 11 25.63 15.52 -20.02
C THR A 11 25.07 14.27 -19.31
N LEU A 12 24.11 13.59 -19.94
CA LEU A 12 23.48 12.41 -19.35
C LEU A 12 24.48 11.26 -19.17
N PRO A 13 24.59 10.67 -17.97
CA PRO A 13 25.52 9.58 -17.73
C PRO A 13 25.10 8.29 -18.45
N VAL A 14 26.08 7.45 -18.75
CA VAL A 14 25.91 6.18 -19.48
C VAL A 14 24.89 5.25 -18.82
N VAL A 15 24.73 5.31 -17.49
CA VAL A 15 23.75 4.50 -16.75
C VAL A 15 22.30 4.76 -17.20
N LEU A 16 22.01 5.94 -17.78
CA LEU A 16 20.69 6.30 -18.29
C LEU A 16 20.44 5.83 -19.73
N ARG A 17 21.40 5.17 -20.40
CA ARG A 17 21.23 4.70 -21.80
C ARG A 17 20.01 3.81 -21.99
N HIS A 18 19.62 3.03 -20.97
CA HIS A 18 18.40 2.22 -21.05
C HIS A 18 17.14 3.08 -21.11
N LEU A 19 17.12 4.24 -20.43
CA LEU A 19 15.99 5.17 -20.44
C LEU A 19 15.83 5.90 -21.78
N LEU A 20 16.82 5.87 -22.67
CA LEU A 20 16.64 6.32 -24.06
C LEU A 20 15.57 5.50 -24.82
N LYS A 21 15.22 4.31 -24.31
CA LYS A 21 14.20 3.45 -24.88
C LYS A 21 12.81 3.65 -24.27
N LEU A 22 12.61 4.64 -23.39
CA LEU A 22 11.27 4.99 -22.91
C LEU A 22 10.40 5.40 -24.10
N ARG A 23 9.21 4.80 -24.20
CA ARG A 23 8.24 5.05 -25.28
C ARG A 23 7.00 5.82 -24.81
N HIS A 24 6.75 5.83 -23.51
CA HIS A 24 5.53 6.38 -22.94
C HIS A 24 5.87 7.47 -21.92
N GLY A 25 6.23 8.65 -22.42
CA GLY A 25 6.61 9.80 -21.59
C GLY A 25 8.04 10.29 -21.81
N GLN A 26 8.29 11.52 -21.33
CA GLN A 26 9.60 12.16 -21.39
C GLN A 26 10.09 12.56 -19.99
N LEU A 27 11.33 12.20 -19.68
CA LEU A 27 12.02 12.69 -18.48
C LEU A 27 13.05 13.73 -18.88
N ILE A 28 12.98 14.91 -18.26
CA ILE A 28 13.85 16.04 -18.53
C ILE A 28 14.75 16.24 -17.32
N PHE A 29 16.07 16.14 -17.51
CA PHE A 29 17.06 16.30 -16.46
C PHE A 29 17.64 17.71 -16.46
N LYS A 30 17.77 18.29 -15.26
CA LYS A 30 18.38 19.60 -15.02
C LYS A 30 19.38 19.53 -13.85
N GLY A 31 20.28 20.51 -13.76
CA GLY A 31 21.30 20.60 -12.71
C GLY A 31 22.61 19.94 -13.11
N VAL A 32 23.10 19.02 -12.29
CA VAL A 32 24.35 18.27 -12.55
C VAL A 32 24.26 17.48 -13.86
N TRP A 33 23.07 17.01 -14.22
CA TRP A 33 22.77 16.40 -15.52
C TRP A 33 21.89 17.33 -16.33
N ASN A 34 22.10 17.37 -17.65
CA ASN A 34 21.28 18.14 -18.57
C ASN A 34 20.96 17.30 -19.81
N GLY A 35 19.68 17.26 -20.18
CA GLY A 35 19.18 16.57 -21.35
C GLY A 35 17.81 15.95 -21.10
N ALA A 36 17.27 15.24 -22.09
CA ALA A 36 16.01 14.52 -21.96
C ALA A 36 16.12 13.09 -22.49
N VAL A 37 15.28 12.20 -21.98
CA VAL A 37 15.13 10.82 -22.45
C VAL A 37 13.65 10.47 -22.61
N GLY A 38 13.37 9.55 -23.53
CA GLY A 38 12.01 9.17 -23.89
C GLY A 38 11.42 9.98 -25.05
N GLU A 39 10.22 9.60 -25.46
CA GLU A 39 9.49 10.25 -26.55
C GLU A 39 8.75 11.49 -26.04
N ASN A 40 8.82 12.59 -26.80
CA ASN A 40 8.06 13.80 -26.47
C ASN A 40 6.56 13.47 -26.49
N SER A 41 5.90 13.68 -25.35
CA SER A 41 4.48 13.37 -25.14
C SER A 41 3.87 14.36 -24.14
N ASP A 42 2.56 14.31 -23.94
CA ASP A 42 1.88 15.13 -22.93
C ASP A 42 2.29 14.78 -21.49
N LEU A 43 2.81 13.57 -21.25
CA LEU A 43 3.32 13.16 -19.95
C LEU A 43 4.82 13.44 -19.88
N GLN A 44 5.17 14.54 -19.23
CA GLN A 44 6.56 14.98 -19.02
C GLN A 44 6.81 15.20 -17.54
N ALA A 45 8.04 14.96 -17.11
CA ALA A 45 8.43 15.25 -15.74
C ALA A 45 9.87 15.78 -15.69
N VAL A 46 10.09 16.80 -14.85
CA VAL A 46 11.41 17.38 -14.63
C VAL A 46 12.08 16.73 -13.43
N ILE A 47 13.30 16.22 -13.64
CA ILE A 47 14.18 15.68 -12.60
C ILE A 47 15.33 16.66 -12.39
N GLN A 48 15.36 17.29 -11.21
CA GLN A 48 16.46 18.15 -10.80
C GLN A 48 17.52 17.31 -10.09
N VAL A 49 18.70 17.19 -10.69
CA VAL A 49 19.83 16.44 -10.14
C VAL A 49 20.78 17.38 -9.43
N HIS A 50 20.98 17.14 -8.14
CA HIS A 50 21.80 17.97 -7.26
C HIS A 50 23.20 17.40 -7.05
N ASP A 51 23.37 16.08 -7.21
CA ASP A 51 24.60 15.39 -6.82
C ASP A 51 25.02 14.26 -7.78
N VAL A 52 26.29 14.26 -8.18
CA VAL A 52 26.90 13.23 -9.06
C VAL A 52 26.86 11.82 -8.46
N ARG A 53 26.81 11.70 -7.12
CA ARG A 53 26.73 10.42 -6.39
C ARG A 53 25.46 9.62 -6.69
N LEU A 54 24.45 10.25 -7.30
CA LEU A 54 23.29 9.55 -7.83
C LEU A 54 23.67 8.46 -8.85
N MET A 55 24.71 8.70 -9.66
CA MET A 55 25.18 7.74 -10.66
C MET A 55 25.61 6.42 -10.02
N ASP A 56 26.34 6.48 -8.91
CA ASP A 56 26.80 5.29 -8.18
C ASP A 56 25.65 4.49 -7.60
N LEU A 57 24.61 5.17 -7.08
CA LEU A 57 23.42 4.52 -6.56
C LEU A 57 22.65 3.81 -7.67
N LEU A 58 22.44 4.47 -8.81
CA LEU A 58 21.76 3.86 -9.96
C LEU A 58 22.55 2.64 -10.48
N PHE A 59 23.88 2.72 -10.53
CA PHE A 59 24.70 1.61 -11.01
C PHE A 59 24.64 0.39 -10.08
N ARG A 60 24.70 0.60 -8.76
CA ARG A 60 24.74 -0.47 -7.74
C ARG A 60 23.37 -1.07 -7.45
N ASN A 61 22.36 -0.21 -7.36
CA ASN A 61 21.04 -0.55 -6.82
C ASN A 61 19.90 -0.40 -7.86
N GLY A 62 20.20 -0.03 -9.11
CA GLY A 62 19.20 0.11 -10.17
C GLY A 62 18.10 1.11 -9.79
N VAL A 63 16.85 0.72 -10.00
CA VAL A 63 15.66 1.54 -9.64
C VAL A 63 15.61 1.86 -8.15
N LEU A 64 16.05 0.95 -7.28
CA LEU A 64 16.11 1.20 -5.83
C LEU A 64 17.13 2.28 -5.49
N GLY A 65 18.20 2.40 -6.29
CA GLY A 65 19.18 3.47 -6.18
C GLY A 65 18.61 4.85 -6.52
N ALA A 66 17.64 4.92 -7.45
CA ALA A 66 16.93 6.16 -7.74
C ALA A 66 16.14 6.63 -6.51
N ALA A 67 15.36 5.73 -5.89
CA ALA A 67 14.61 6.03 -4.67
C ALA A 67 15.55 6.42 -3.50
N GLU A 68 16.65 5.69 -3.32
CA GLU A 68 17.65 6.01 -2.29
C GLU A 68 18.30 7.38 -2.54
N GLY A 69 18.55 7.73 -3.81
CA GLY A 69 19.04 9.05 -4.20
C GLY A 69 18.06 10.17 -3.84
N PHE A 70 16.75 9.94 -4.00
CA PHE A 70 15.73 10.91 -3.59
C PHE A 70 15.73 11.10 -2.06
N ILE A 71 15.74 10.00 -1.31
CA ILE A 71 15.82 10.02 0.17
C ILE A 71 17.06 10.80 0.64
N ARG A 72 18.20 10.61 -0.02
CA ARG A 72 19.46 11.30 0.29
C ARG A 72 19.52 12.76 -0.21
N GLY A 73 18.53 13.21 -0.98
CA GLY A 73 18.48 14.56 -1.54
C GLY A 73 19.40 14.76 -2.76
N TYR A 74 19.84 13.68 -3.42
CA TYR A 74 20.71 13.77 -4.61
C TYR A 74 19.94 14.20 -5.86
N TRP A 75 18.62 14.05 -5.85
CA TRP A 75 17.72 14.62 -6.84
C TRP A 75 16.36 14.92 -6.22
N SER A 76 15.61 15.80 -6.86
CA SER A 76 14.22 16.10 -6.55
C SER A 76 13.39 16.28 -7.82
N SER A 77 12.07 16.34 -7.67
CA SER A 77 11.14 16.60 -8.76
C SER A 77 9.85 17.18 -8.18
N GLU A 78 9.35 18.26 -8.78
CA GLU A 78 8.00 18.77 -8.48
C GLU A 78 6.93 17.84 -9.08
N ASP A 79 7.29 17.13 -10.15
CA ASP A 79 6.45 16.20 -10.92
C ASP A 79 6.65 14.74 -10.48
N LEU A 80 6.96 14.49 -9.19
CA LEU A 80 7.40 13.15 -8.74
C LEU A 80 6.41 12.03 -9.09
N VAL A 81 5.09 12.29 -8.99
CA VAL A 81 4.06 11.33 -9.41
C VAL A 81 4.18 11.01 -10.91
N ASP A 82 4.40 12.02 -11.76
CA ASP A 82 4.55 11.82 -13.19
C ASP A 82 5.85 11.11 -13.55
N VAL A 83 6.95 11.34 -12.82
CA VAL A 83 8.15 10.51 -12.92
C VAL A 83 7.79 9.03 -12.71
N ILE A 84 7.07 8.71 -11.63
CA ILE A 84 6.66 7.33 -11.33
C ILE A 84 5.73 6.79 -12.42
N ARG A 85 4.77 7.57 -12.91
CA ARG A 85 3.85 7.15 -13.98
C ARG A 85 4.58 6.82 -15.27
N ILE A 86 5.55 7.65 -15.68
CA ILE A 86 6.40 7.39 -16.85
C ILE A 86 7.16 6.07 -16.65
N LEU A 87 7.77 5.88 -15.48
CA LEU A 87 8.50 4.65 -15.16
C LEU A 87 7.56 3.42 -15.17
N ALA A 88 6.36 3.52 -14.62
CA ALA A 88 5.34 2.48 -14.59
C ALA A 88 4.84 2.07 -15.98
N ARG A 89 4.67 3.02 -16.90
CA ARG A 89 4.31 2.73 -18.30
C ARG A 89 5.42 2.03 -19.09
N ASN A 90 6.66 2.13 -18.62
CA ASN A 90 7.84 1.57 -19.29
C ASN A 90 8.52 0.48 -18.45
N ARG A 91 7.76 -0.30 -17.67
CA ARG A 91 8.25 -1.37 -16.78
C ARG A 91 9.25 -2.33 -17.45
N ASP A 92 9.05 -2.68 -18.72
CA ASP A 92 9.95 -3.58 -19.45
C ASP A 92 11.35 -2.98 -19.69
N VAL A 93 11.45 -1.66 -19.78
CA VAL A 93 12.73 -0.94 -19.88
C VAL A 93 13.45 -0.97 -18.53
N LEU A 94 12.71 -0.78 -17.43
CA LEU A 94 13.27 -0.84 -16.07
C LEU A 94 13.74 -2.25 -15.70
N ASP A 95 13.01 -3.25 -16.19
CA ASP A 95 13.38 -4.65 -16.04
C ASP A 95 14.73 -4.96 -16.67
N GLN A 96 15.14 -4.23 -17.71
CA GLN A 96 16.48 -4.35 -18.30
C GLN A 96 17.54 -3.61 -17.49
N MET A 97 17.20 -2.50 -16.81
CA MET A 97 18.14 -1.79 -15.93
C MET A 97 18.56 -2.63 -14.73
N ASN A 98 17.66 -3.47 -14.22
CA ASN A 98 17.93 -4.36 -13.10
C ASN A 98 18.70 -5.65 -13.51
N GLN A 99 19.17 -5.77 -14.76
CA GLN A 99 19.84 -7.00 -15.24
C GLN A 99 21.37 -7.02 -15.10
N ASN A 100 22.00 -5.91 -14.73
CA ASN A 100 23.44 -5.89 -14.54
C ASN A 100 23.85 -6.81 -13.36
N ALA A 101 25.07 -7.37 -13.40
CA ALA A 101 25.50 -8.39 -12.44
C ALA A 101 25.52 -7.87 -10.99
N VAL A 102 25.85 -6.58 -10.80
CA VAL A 102 25.91 -5.93 -9.49
C VAL A 102 24.51 -5.77 -8.89
N ALA A 103 23.52 -5.30 -9.66
CA ALA A 103 22.14 -5.17 -9.21
C ALA A 103 21.49 -6.53 -8.95
N LYS A 104 21.84 -7.56 -9.72
CA LYS A 104 21.40 -8.94 -9.44
C LYS A 104 21.96 -9.46 -8.12
N ALA A 105 23.24 -9.20 -7.83
CA ALA A 105 23.86 -9.59 -6.57
C ALA A 105 23.27 -8.82 -5.38
N SER A 106 23.06 -7.51 -5.51
CA SER A 106 22.41 -6.71 -4.46
C SER A 106 20.97 -7.18 -4.21
N GLN A 107 20.22 -7.52 -5.27
CA GLN A 107 18.89 -8.12 -5.11
C GLN A 107 18.92 -9.49 -4.45
N LEU A 108 19.94 -10.32 -4.70
CA LEU A 108 20.07 -11.60 -3.99
C LEU A 108 20.28 -11.40 -2.49
N LEU A 109 21.14 -10.45 -2.10
CA LEU A 109 21.35 -10.09 -0.69
C LEU A 109 20.07 -9.56 -0.05
N LEU A 110 19.35 -8.68 -0.75
CA LEU A 110 18.06 -8.16 -0.30
C LEU A 110 17.02 -9.28 -0.12
N LYS A 111 16.98 -10.27 -1.01
CA LYS A 111 16.11 -11.45 -0.85
C LYS A 111 16.42 -12.25 0.40
N VAL A 112 17.71 -12.46 0.71
CA VAL A 112 18.13 -13.16 1.94
C VAL A 112 17.69 -12.37 3.17
N TRP A 113 17.91 -11.05 3.16
CA TRP A 113 17.42 -10.16 4.21
C TRP A 113 15.89 -10.21 4.36
N TYR A 114 15.14 -10.11 3.26
CA TYR A 114 13.67 -10.17 3.25
C TYR A 114 13.14 -11.51 3.81
N LYS A 115 13.81 -12.63 3.53
CA LYS A 115 13.44 -13.94 4.10
C LYS A 115 13.51 -14.00 5.63
N SER A 116 14.24 -13.08 6.29
CA SER A 116 14.26 -12.97 7.75
C SER A 116 13.04 -12.23 8.33
N ARG A 117 12.23 -11.58 7.49
CA ARG A 117 11.06 -10.75 7.84
C ARG A 117 9.72 -11.47 7.67
N LYS A 118 9.69 -12.80 7.82
CA LYS A 118 8.47 -13.60 7.65
C LYS A 118 7.39 -13.26 8.68
N ASN A 119 6.13 -13.23 8.25
CA ASN A 119 4.94 -13.00 9.10
C ASN A 119 4.45 -14.28 9.83
N SER A 120 5.35 -14.95 10.56
CA SER A 120 4.92 -15.89 11.61
C SER A 120 4.19 -15.13 12.73
N ILE A 121 3.64 -15.80 13.75
CA ILE A 121 2.97 -15.10 14.86
C ILE A 121 3.89 -14.06 15.52
N ASP A 122 5.10 -14.47 15.90
CA ASP A 122 6.10 -13.55 16.47
C ASP A 122 6.63 -12.54 15.44
N GLY A 123 6.82 -12.98 14.19
CA GLY A 123 7.34 -12.14 13.11
C GLY A 123 6.38 -11.03 12.70
N SER A 124 5.08 -11.31 12.64
CA SER A 124 4.03 -10.31 12.37
C SER A 124 4.05 -9.21 13.43
N ARG A 125 4.16 -9.56 14.72
CA ARG A 125 4.23 -8.58 15.81
C ARG A 125 5.47 -7.69 15.67
N LYS A 126 6.63 -8.26 15.33
CA LYS A 126 7.87 -7.50 15.11
C LYS A 126 7.78 -6.56 13.90
N ASN A 127 7.27 -7.03 12.76
CA ASN A 127 7.12 -6.22 11.57
C ASN A 127 6.12 -5.06 11.76
N ILE A 128 5.03 -5.31 12.51
CA ILE A 128 4.08 -4.27 12.89
C ILE A 128 4.72 -3.30 13.89
N ALA A 129 5.44 -3.76 14.92
CA ALA A 129 6.14 -2.85 15.83
C ALA A 129 7.11 -1.92 15.10
N GLU A 130 7.94 -2.44 14.18
CA GLU A 130 8.89 -1.61 13.42
C GLU A 130 8.23 -0.59 12.48
N HIS A 131 7.01 -0.84 11.99
CA HIS A 131 6.27 0.10 11.13
C HIS A 131 5.37 1.07 11.92
N TYR A 132 4.79 0.61 13.02
CA TYR A 132 3.88 1.38 13.89
C TYR A 132 4.57 1.92 15.16
N ASP A 133 5.90 1.84 15.24
CA ASP A 133 6.73 2.72 16.07
C ASP A 133 6.64 4.19 15.60
N LEU A 134 6.00 4.45 14.45
CA LEU A 134 5.45 5.76 14.10
C LEU A 134 4.27 6.07 15.04
N SER A 135 4.38 7.13 15.83
CA SER A 135 3.38 7.48 16.85
C SER A 135 1.99 7.73 16.25
N ASN A 136 0.93 7.52 17.04
CA ASN A 136 -0.43 7.88 16.63
C ASN A 136 -0.52 9.36 16.20
N ASP A 137 0.29 10.22 16.82
CA ASP A 137 0.37 11.65 16.50
C ASP A 137 0.85 11.89 15.07
N PHE A 138 1.80 11.08 14.57
CA PHE A 138 2.26 11.16 13.19
C PHE A 138 1.12 10.88 12.19
N PHE A 139 0.38 9.78 12.40
CA PHE A 139 -0.73 9.42 11.51
C PHE A 139 -1.89 10.41 11.55
N LYS A 140 -2.15 11.02 12.72
CA LYS A 140 -3.17 12.08 12.88
C LYS A 140 -2.92 13.31 12.00
N LEU A 141 -1.68 13.56 11.58
CA LEU A 141 -1.34 14.73 10.75
C LEU A 141 -1.93 14.68 9.34
N PHE A 142 -2.18 13.48 8.78
CA PHE A 142 -2.57 13.36 7.37
C PHE A 142 -3.73 12.41 7.09
N LEU A 143 -4.08 11.51 8.01
CA LEU A 143 -5.27 10.67 7.86
C LEU A 143 -6.56 11.46 8.05
N ASP A 144 -7.69 10.83 7.75
CA ASP A 144 -9.00 11.37 8.10
C ASP A 144 -9.29 11.21 9.60
N SER A 145 -10.34 11.86 10.09
CA SER A 145 -10.72 11.84 11.51
C SER A 145 -11.01 10.44 12.06
N SER A 146 -11.41 9.49 11.20
CA SER A 146 -11.61 8.09 11.59
C SER A 146 -10.32 7.26 11.63
N MET A 147 -9.17 7.87 11.33
CA MET A 147 -7.84 7.24 11.31
C MET A 147 -7.78 6.02 10.39
N MET A 148 -8.42 6.06 9.22
CA MET A 148 -8.34 4.95 8.27
C MET A 148 -7.06 5.06 7.45
N TYR A 149 -6.07 4.24 7.77
CA TYR A 149 -4.89 4.04 6.92
C TYR A 149 -5.13 2.94 5.89
N SER A 150 -6.11 3.19 5.03
CA SER A 150 -6.56 2.31 3.94
C SER A 150 -7.20 3.18 2.86
N SER A 151 -7.34 2.66 1.63
CA SER A 151 -8.09 3.30 0.55
C SER A 151 -9.47 3.79 1.01
N ALA A 152 -9.77 5.06 0.70
CA ALA A 152 -11.12 5.59 0.68
C ALA A 152 -11.81 5.28 -0.66
N VAL A 153 -13.11 5.55 -0.79
CA VAL A 153 -13.83 5.38 -2.07
C VAL A 153 -14.43 6.72 -2.48
N PHE A 154 -13.96 7.25 -3.62
CA PHE A 154 -14.43 8.51 -4.18
C PHE A 154 -15.52 8.24 -5.21
N LYS A 155 -16.77 8.32 -4.78
CA LYS A 155 -17.94 8.09 -5.65
C LYS A 155 -18.12 9.22 -6.66
N GLU A 156 -17.83 10.45 -6.26
CA GLU A 156 -18.10 11.66 -7.03
C GLU A 156 -16.92 12.63 -6.95
N PRO A 157 -16.69 13.46 -7.98
CA PRO A 157 -15.70 14.53 -7.92
C PRO A 157 -15.98 15.50 -6.76
N GLY A 158 -14.93 15.96 -6.09
CA GLY A 158 -15.03 16.99 -5.03
C GLY A 158 -15.32 16.45 -3.63
N MET A 159 -15.52 15.14 -3.44
CA MET A 159 -15.58 14.56 -2.10
C MET A 159 -14.29 14.84 -1.31
N THR A 160 -14.45 15.20 -0.04
CA THR A 160 -13.34 15.25 0.92
C THR A 160 -12.85 13.84 1.28
N LEU A 161 -11.64 13.75 1.84
CA LEU A 161 -11.10 12.46 2.29
C LEU A 161 -11.99 11.82 3.36
N GLU A 162 -12.54 12.62 4.28
CA GLU A 162 -13.47 12.19 5.32
C GLU A 162 -14.73 11.57 4.72
N GLN A 163 -15.38 12.28 3.79
CA GLN A 163 -16.58 11.79 3.10
C GLN A 163 -16.29 10.51 2.31
N ALA A 164 -15.15 10.42 1.63
CA ALA A 164 -14.76 9.23 0.87
C ALA A 164 -14.43 8.05 1.80
N SER A 165 -13.84 8.32 2.97
CA SER A 165 -13.56 7.32 3.99
C SER A 165 -14.87 6.78 4.59
N ASP A 166 -15.82 7.65 4.93
CA ASP A 166 -17.15 7.27 5.43
C ASP A 166 -17.95 6.49 4.38
N TYR A 167 -17.98 6.96 3.13
CA TYR A 167 -18.63 6.25 2.04
C TYR A 167 -18.05 4.85 1.84
N LYS A 168 -16.72 4.69 1.93
CA LYS A 168 -16.09 3.36 1.88
C LYS A 168 -16.58 2.46 3.02
N LYS A 169 -16.67 2.97 4.25
CA LYS A 169 -17.16 2.20 5.40
C LYS A 169 -18.64 1.82 5.21
N GLU A 170 -19.45 2.73 4.68
CA GLU A 170 -20.85 2.49 4.31
C GLU A 170 -20.97 1.39 3.26
N LEU A 171 -20.22 1.51 2.16
CA LEU A 171 -20.22 0.56 1.04
C LEU A 171 -19.88 -0.86 1.51
N ILE A 172 -18.89 -1.00 2.40
CA ILE A 172 -18.54 -2.28 3.01
C ILE A 172 -19.71 -2.86 3.80
N CYS A 173 -20.35 -2.05 4.66
CA CYS A 173 -21.50 -2.50 5.46
C CYS A 173 -22.70 -2.89 4.59
N GLN A 174 -22.96 -2.14 3.51
CA GLN A 174 -24.00 -2.44 2.53
C GLN A 174 -23.73 -3.78 1.80
N LYS A 175 -22.49 -4.00 1.31
CA LYS A 175 -22.10 -5.27 0.67
C LYS A 175 -22.20 -6.46 1.61
N LEU A 176 -21.87 -6.27 2.89
CA LEU A 176 -22.05 -7.28 3.94
C LEU A 176 -23.53 -7.49 4.31
N GLN A 177 -24.44 -6.63 3.86
CA GLN A 177 -25.85 -6.65 4.25
C GLN A 177 -25.99 -6.66 5.78
N LEU A 178 -25.21 -5.79 6.44
CA LEU A 178 -25.07 -5.76 7.88
C LEU A 178 -26.38 -5.36 8.57
N LYS A 179 -26.76 -6.08 9.61
CA LYS A 179 -28.00 -5.87 10.37
C LYS A 179 -27.70 -5.62 11.86
N PRO A 180 -28.63 -4.98 12.61
CA PRO A 180 -28.43 -4.71 14.03
C PRO A 180 -28.17 -5.93 14.92
N MET A 181 -28.70 -7.10 14.52
CA MET A 181 -28.53 -8.34 15.29
C MET A 181 -27.29 -9.15 14.86
N ASP A 182 -26.57 -8.71 13.84
CA ASP A 182 -25.37 -9.42 13.38
C ASP A 182 -24.23 -9.25 14.39
N HIS A 183 -23.41 -10.30 14.52
CA HIS A 183 -22.08 -10.19 15.11
C HIS A 183 -21.03 -10.19 14.00
N LEU A 184 -20.36 -9.05 13.84
CA LEU A 184 -19.28 -8.82 12.88
C LEU A 184 -17.92 -9.08 13.54
N VAL A 185 -17.03 -9.79 12.85
CA VAL A 185 -15.60 -9.84 13.17
C VAL A 185 -14.80 -8.99 12.18
N GLU A 186 -13.93 -8.13 12.70
CA GLU A 186 -12.95 -7.36 11.94
C GLU A 186 -11.54 -7.89 12.21
N ILE A 187 -10.86 -8.32 11.15
CA ILE A 187 -9.46 -8.70 11.20
C ILE A 187 -8.61 -7.48 10.81
N GLY A 188 -7.91 -6.91 11.80
CA GLY A 188 -7.11 -5.69 11.64
C GLY A 188 -7.90 -4.44 12.01
N SER A 189 -7.92 -4.09 13.30
CA SER A 189 -8.70 -2.96 13.83
C SER A 189 -8.28 -1.60 13.29
N GLY A 190 -7.01 -1.44 12.89
CA GLY A 190 -6.37 -0.13 12.84
C GLY A 190 -6.59 0.60 14.18
N TRP A 191 -7.11 1.83 14.13
CA TRP A 191 -7.49 2.61 15.30
C TRP A 191 -9.00 2.57 15.62
N GLY A 192 -9.71 1.54 15.13
CA GLY A 192 -11.13 1.29 15.42
C GLY A 192 -12.12 2.04 14.53
N GLY A 193 -11.67 2.76 13.49
CA GLY A 193 -12.51 3.60 12.64
C GLY A 193 -13.69 2.87 12.00
N PHE A 194 -13.47 1.67 11.45
CA PHE A 194 -14.55 0.87 10.87
C PHE A 194 -15.45 0.22 11.93
N ALA A 195 -14.89 -0.35 13.00
CA ALA A 195 -15.68 -0.94 14.09
C ALA A 195 -16.66 0.06 14.72
N ILE A 196 -16.20 1.29 14.97
CA ILE A 196 -17.03 2.39 15.48
C ILE A 196 -18.14 2.71 14.49
N TYR A 197 -17.80 2.90 13.20
CA TYR A 197 -18.78 3.21 12.17
C TYR A 197 -19.87 2.13 12.05
N ALA A 198 -19.48 0.86 11.97
CA ALA A 198 -20.40 -0.26 11.85
C ALA A 198 -21.35 -0.35 13.06
N ALA A 199 -20.83 -0.28 14.29
CA ALA A 199 -21.64 -0.35 15.50
C ALA A 199 -22.57 0.86 15.68
N GLN A 200 -22.13 2.05 15.27
CA GLN A 200 -22.90 3.30 15.37
C GLN A 200 -24.03 3.37 14.34
N HIS A 201 -23.75 3.05 13.07
CA HIS A 201 -24.69 3.24 11.97
C HIS A 201 -25.58 2.02 11.69
N TYR A 202 -25.10 0.81 11.96
CA TYR A 202 -25.85 -0.43 11.70
C TYR A 202 -26.31 -1.14 12.98
N GLY A 203 -25.81 -0.71 14.14
CA GLY A 203 -26.22 -1.21 15.43
C GLY A 203 -25.73 -2.61 15.79
N CYS A 204 -24.91 -3.22 14.94
CA CYS A 204 -24.39 -4.57 15.12
C CYS A 204 -23.38 -4.64 16.28
N ARG A 205 -23.07 -5.87 16.70
CA ARG A 205 -21.96 -6.13 17.62
C ARG A 205 -20.68 -6.35 16.81
N VAL A 206 -19.56 -5.78 17.24
CA VAL A 206 -18.28 -5.90 16.54
C VAL A 206 -17.23 -6.49 17.49
N THR A 207 -16.55 -7.54 17.05
CA THR A 207 -15.27 -7.97 17.61
C THR A 207 -14.18 -7.55 16.64
N THR A 208 -13.27 -6.68 17.08
CA THR A 208 -12.16 -6.19 16.26
C THR A 208 -10.82 -6.53 16.92
N ILE A 209 -9.84 -6.95 16.11
CA ILE A 209 -8.54 -7.39 16.62
C ILE A 209 -7.36 -6.64 16.00
N THR A 210 -6.34 -6.38 16.81
CA THR A 210 -5.04 -5.87 16.35
C THR A 210 -3.91 -6.58 17.11
N ILE A 211 -2.71 -6.58 16.53
CA ILE A 211 -1.49 -7.03 17.21
C ILE A 211 -0.60 -5.87 17.68
N SER A 212 -0.97 -4.62 17.37
CA SER A 212 -0.27 -3.42 17.83
C SER A 212 -0.88 -2.91 19.13
N LYS A 213 -0.04 -2.75 20.16
CA LYS A 213 -0.46 -2.21 21.46
C LYS A 213 -0.92 -0.75 21.35
N ALA A 214 -0.22 0.07 20.56
CA ALA A 214 -0.57 1.47 20.35
C ALA A 214 -1.93 1.64 19.64
N GLN A 215 -2.21 0.80 18.64
CA GLN A 215 -3.51 0.76 17.98
C GLN A 215 -4.61 0.28 18.92
N TYR A 216 -4.33 -0.77 19.71
CA TYR A 216 -5.28 -1.30 20.69
C TYR A 216 -5.70 -0.25 21.72
N ASP A 217 -4.71 0.46 22.30
CA ASP A 217 -4.97 1.47 23.32
C ASP A 217 -5.79 2.65 22.76
N GLU A 218 -5.45 3.15 21.58
CA GLU A 218 -6.22 4.22 20.92
C GLU A 218 -7.62 3.75 20.50
N ALA A 219 -7.74 2.56 19.91
CA ALA A 219 -9.03 2.02 19.50
C ALA A 219 -9.97 1.84 20.70
N LEU A 220 -9.46 1.36 21.84
CA LEU A 220 -10.22 1.30 23.09
C LEU A 220 -10.69 2.68 23.54
N ALA A 221 -9.79 3.67 23.55
CA ALA A 221 -10.13 5.03 23.96
C ALA A 221 -11.22 5.62 23.06
N ARG A 222 -11.08 5.49 21.74
CA ARG A 222 -12.05 6.01 20.75
C ARG A 222 -13.40 5.31 20.83
N VAL A 223 -13.42 3.99 21.07
CA VAL A 223 -14.66 3.23 21.29
C VAL A 223 -15.39 3.69 22.55
N ALA A 224 -14.65 3.95 23.64
CA ALA A 224 -15.21 4.45 24.88
C ALA A 224 -15.75 5.89 24.74
N GLU A 225 -14.99 6.77 24.07
CA GLU A 225 -15.39 8.14 23.76
C GLU A 225 -16.68 8.18 22.91
N ALA A 226 -16.83 7.25 21.96
CA ALA A 226 -18.05 7.09 21.17
C ALA A 226 -19.23 6.46 21.94
N GLY A 227 -19.05 6.03 23.19
CA GLY A 227 -20.09 5.36 23.99
C GLY A 227 -20.43 3.94 23.53
N LEU A 228 -19.56 3.30 22.74
CA LEU A 228 -19.83 2.04 22.06
C LEU A 228 -19.20 0.81 22.72
N SER A 229 -18.64 0.94 23.94
CA SER A 229 -18.00 -0.18 24.66
C SER A 229 -18.92 -1.38 24.91
N HIS A 230 -20.24 -1.18 24.87
CA HIS A 230 -21.24 -2.25 25.00
C HIS A 230 -21.50 -3.02 23.69
N ARG A 231 -21.01 -2.53 22.55
CA ARG A 231 -21.16 -3.14 21.21
C ARG A 231 -19.84 -3.52 20.54
N VAL A 232 -18.76 -2.81 20.84
CA VAL A 232 -17.45 -3.03 20.22
C VAL A 232 -16.47 -3.62 21.24
N SER A 233 -15.99 -4.82 20.96
CA SER A 233 -14.91 -5.48 21.70
C SER A 233 -13.61 -5.36 20.90
N VAL A 234 -12.62 -4.66 21.46
CA VAL A 234 -11.27 -4.57 20.89
C VAL A 234 -10.37 -5.60 21.58
N GLN A 235 -9.62 -6.39 20.82
CA GLN A 235 -8.75 -7.44 21.37
C GLN A 235 -7.32 -7.30 20.85
N LEU A 236 -6.34 -7.36 21.74
CA LEU A 236 -4.91 -7.37 21.40
C LEU A 236 -4.45 -8.82 21.20
N GLN A 237 -4.70 -9.36 20.00
CA GLN A 237 -4.32 -10.73 19.67
C GLN A 237 -4.14 -10.94 18.18
N ASP A 238 -3.42 -12.01 17.83
CA ASP A 238 -3.26 -12.45 16.44
C ASP A 238 -4.56 -13.08 15.93
N TYR A 239 -4.97 -12.73 14.70
CA TYR A 239 -6.20 -13.24 14.10
C TYR A 239 -6.22 -14.77 13.97
N ARG A 240 -5.06 -15.41 13.89
CA ARG A 240 -4.93 -16.87 13.83
C ARG A 240 -5.43 -17.55 15.11
N LEU A 241 -5.50 -16.81 16.21
CA LEU A 241 -5.98 -17.27 17.52
C LEU A 241 -7.45 -16.92 17.77
N LEU A 242 -8.12 -16.23 16.85
CA LEU A 242 -9.54 -15.94 16.98
C LEU A 242 -10.36 -17.24 16.98
N GLU A 243 -11.34 -17.25 17.89
CA GLU A 243 -12.32 -18.32 18.06
C GLU A 243 -13.74 -17.77 17.92
N GLY A 244 -14.71 -18.68 17.80
CA GLY A 244 -16.14 -18.36 17.70
C GLY A 244 -16.70 -18.42 16.28
N LYS A 245 -17.95 -17.98 16.15
CA LYS A 245 -18.72 -17.95 14.89
C LYS A 245 -19.46 -16.63 14.74
N TYR A 246 -19.22 -15.96 13.63
CA TYR A 246 -19.69 -14.61 13.33
C TYR A 246 -20.62 -14.64 12.11
N ASP A 247 -21.57 -13.72 12.08
CA ASP A 247 -22.51 -13.56 10.96
C ASP A 247 -21.80 -12.97 9.75
N LYS A 248 -20.89 -12.03 10.01
CA LYS A 248 -20.16 -11.25 9.02
C LYS A 248 -18.68 -11.16 9.37
N LEU A 249 -17.83 -11.06 8.36
CA LEU A 249 -16.40 -10.82 8.52
C LEU A 249 -15.96 -9.66 7.62
N VAL A 250 -15.10 -8.81 8.13
CA VAL A 250 -14.38 -7.81 7.33
C VAL A 250 -12.88 -7.94 7.57
N SER A 251 -12.09 -7.70 6.54
CA SER A 251 -10.64 -7.52 6.65
C SER A 251 -10.21 -6.47 5.65
N ILE A 252 -9.73 -5.32 6.14
CA ILE A 252 -9.40 -4.16 5.30
C ILE A 252 -7.89 -4.03 5.22
N GLU A 253 -7.30 -4.29 4.04
CA GLU A 253 -5.86 -4.11 3.75
C GLU A 253 -4.93 -4.74 4.81
N MET A 254 -5.34 -5.92 5.27
CA MET A 254 -4.56 -6.75 6.20
C MET A 254 -3.86 -7.90 5.48
N ILE A 255 -4.41 -8.37 4.36
CA ILE A 255 -3.93 -9.56 3.65
C ILE A 255 -2.50 -9.39 3.12
N GLU A 256 -2.08 -8.16 2.86
CA GLU A 256 -0.74 -7.76 2.45
C GLU A 256 0.31 -8.07 3.52
N ALA A 257 -0.10 -8.07 4.80
CA ALA A 257 0.73 -8.41 5.95
C ALA A 257 0.68 -9.91 6.32
N VAL A 258 -0.05 -10.74 5.57
CA VAL A 258 -0.13 -12.19 5.83
C VAL A 258 1.13 -12.91 5.33
N GLY A 259 1.65 -12.55 4.17
CA GLY A 259 2.69 -13.30 3.45
C GLY A 259 2.12 -14.44 2.58
N GLU A 260 2.67 -14.60 1.37
CA GLU A 260 2.26 -15.60 0.37
C GLU A 260 2.03 -17.01 0.96
N GLN A 261 3.02 -17.53 1.69
CA GLN A 261 3.02 -18.88 2.27
C GLN A 261 1.89 -19.12 3.30
N TYR A 262 1.25 -18.07 3.79
CA TYR A 262 0.19 -18.14 4.80
C TYR A 262 -1.20 -17.81 4.25
N LEU A 263 -1.35 -17.54 2.95
CA LEU A 263 -2.65 -17.23 2.33
C LEU A 263 -3.71 -18.30 2.58
N SER A 264 -3.37 -19.59 2.43
CA SER A 264 -4.29 -20.70 2.73
C SER A 264 -4.71 -20.70 4.21
N THR A 265 -3.80 -20.40 5.13
CA THR A 265 -4.11 -20.28 6.56
C THR A 265 -5.03 -19.09 6.85
N TYR A 266 -4.81 -17.96 6.18
CA TYR A 266 -5.66 -16.79 6.28
C TYR A 266 -7.10 -17.06 5.83
N PHE A 267 -7.31 -17.55 4.60
CA PHE A 267 -8.65 -17.86 4.11
C PHE A 267 -9.34 -18.98 4.90
N ARG A 268 -8.58 -19.97 5.37
CA ARG A 268 -9.09 -21.01 6.27
C ARG A 268 -9.61 -20.41 7.58
N LYS A 269 -8.85 -19.51 8.20
CA LYS A 269 -9.29 -18.81 9.42
C LYS A 269 -10.54 -17.97 9.14
N CYS A 270 -10.61 -17.25 8.02
CA CYS A 270 -11.82 -16.53 7.63
C CYS A 270 -13.03 -17.48 7.51
N ARG A 271 -12.86 -18.65 6.88
CA ARG A 271 -13.92 -19.67 6.81
C ARG A 271 -14.32 -20.20 8.18
N GLU A 272 -13.35 -20.51 9.03
CA GLU A 272 -13.57 -21.01 10.40
C GLU A 272 -14.36 -20.02 11.25
N LEU A 273 -14.16 -18.72 11.07
CA LEU A 273 -14.86 -17.69 11.84
C LEU A 273 -16.30 -17.46 11.35
N LEU A 274 -16.63 -17.79 10.10
CA LEU A 274 -17.97 -17.55 9.56
C LEU A 274 -18.97 -18.67 9.89
N LYS A 275 -20.20 -18.27 10.24
CA LYS A 275 -21.39 -19.13 10.23
C LYS A 275 -21.70 -19.61 8.78
N PRO A 276 -22.45 -20.71 8.60
CA PRO A 276 -22.97 -21.08 7.27
C PRO A 276 -23.71 -19.91 6.61
N ASN A 277 -23.43 -19.66 5.32
CA ASN A 277 -23.95 -18.52 4.55
C ASN A 277 -23.53 -17.13 5.09
N GLY A 278 -22.56 -17.06 6.00
CA GLY A 278 -21.97 -15.81 6.45
C GLY A 278 -21.20 -15.12 5.32
N LEU A 279 -21.20 -13.78 5.33
CA LEU A 279 -20.51 -12.98 4.31
C LEU A 279 -19.18 -12.45 4.84
N ALA A 280 -18.14 -12.54 4.01
CA ALA A 280 -16.83 -11.94 4.24
C ALA A 280 -16.55 -10.88 3.19
N LEU A 281 -16.14 -9.68 3.59
CA LEU A 281 -15.57 -8.69 2.69
C LEU A 281 -14.09 -8.53 2.98
N ILE A 282 -13.26 -8.76 1.97
CA ILE A 282 -11.82 -8.55 2.03
C ILE A 282 -11.48 -7.41 1.08
N GLN A 283 -10.97 -6.31 1.62
CA GLN A 283 -10.36 -5.24 0.83
C GLN A 283 -8.86 -5.52 0.72
N ALA A 284 -8.32 -5.51 -0.50
CA ALA A 284 -6.96 -5.92 -0.77
C ALA A 284 -6.34 -5.11 -1.91
N ILE A 285 -5.12 -4.64 -1.70
CA ILE A 285 -4.22 -4.21 -2.75
C ILE A 285 -3.84 -5.46 -3.55
N THR A 286 -3.87 -5.34 -4.87
CA THR A 286 -3.58 -6.42 -5.81
C THR A 286 -2.56 -6.00 -6.84
N ILE A 287 -1.82 -6.98 -7.35
CA ILE A 287 -0.93 -6.83 -8.48
C ILE A 287 -1.44 -7.64 -9.67
N GLU A 288 -1.12 -7.18 -10.87
CA GLU A 288 -1.32 -7.91 -12.12
C GLU A 288 -0.80 -9.35 -12.03
N ASP A 289 -1.64 -10.32 -12.38
CA ASP A 289 -1.35 -11.76 -12.36
C ASP A 289 -0.06 -12.13 -13.10
N ALA A 290 0.16 -11.56 -14.29
CA ALA A 290 1.37 -11.81 -15.09
C ALA A 290 2.67 -11.38 -14.40
N ARG A 291 2.59 -10.48 -13.41
CA ARG A 291 3.73 -9.95 -12.65
C ARG A 291 3.88 -10.57 -11.27
N TYR A 292 2.88 -11.29 -10.79
CA TYR A 292 2.83 -11.82 -9.42
C TYR A 292 4.08 -12.62 -9.04
N ILE A 293 4.45 -13.64 -9.82
CA ILE A 293 5.63 -14.49 -9.55
C ILE A 293 6.92 -13.67 -9.50
N LYS A 294 7.06 -12.69 -10.39
CA LYS A 294 8.22 -11.80 -10.40
C LYS A 294 8.25 -10.89 -9.17
N ALA A 295 7.10 -10.34 -8.78
CA ALA A 295 6.96 -9.44 -7.64
C ALA A 295 7.25 -10.14 -6.31
N LEU A 296 6.83 -11.40 -6.14
CA LEU A 296 7.22 -12.23 -4.99
C LEU A 296 8.73 -12.35 -4.86
N ASN A 297 9.40 -12.49 -6.00
CA ASN A 297 10.84 -12.65 -6.12
C ASN A 297 11.60 -11.33 -6.28
N THR A 298 11.02 -10.18 -5.94
CA THR A 298 11.70 -8.87 -6.03
C THR A 298 11.54 -8.10 -4.72
N VAL A 299 12.64 -7.53 -4.21
CA VAL A 299 12.59 -6.55 -3.11
C VAL A 299 12.57 -5.18 -3.75
N ASP A 300 11.40 -4.56 -3.75
CA ASP A 300 11.17 -3.22 -4.27
C ASP A 300 11.36 -2.17 -3.17
N TYR A 301 11.07 -0.91 -3.50
CA TYR A 301 11.13 0.21 -2.58
C TYR A 301 10.27 -0.03 -1.32
N ILE A 302 9.05 -0.52 -1.53
CA ILE A 302 8.08 -0.77 -0.47
C ILE A 302 8.61 -1.80 0.52
N LYS A 303 9.03 -2.97 0.05
CA LYS A 303 9.62 -4.01 0.90
C LYS A 303 10.94 -3.58 1.54
N ARG A 304 11.66 -2.63 0.96
CA ARG A 304 12.94 -2.18 1.53
C ARG A 304 12.76 -1.18 2.67
N TYR A 305 11.90 -0.18 2.47
CA TYR A 305 11.87 1.02 3.29
C TYR A 305 10.57 1.21 4.07
N ILE A 306 9.45 0.69 3.58
CA ILE A 306 8.11 0.99 4.14
C ILE A 306 7.53 -0.23 4.84
N PHE A 307 7.39 -1.35 4.12
CA PHE A 307 6.75 -2.57 4.61
C PHE A 307 7.62 -3.83 4.40
N PRO A 308 8.63 -4.09 5.25
CA PRO A 308 9.61 -5.18 5.06
C PRO A 308 9.10 -6.61 5.04
N GLY A 309 7.88 -6.84 5.52
CA GLY A 309 7.22 -8.15 5.50
C GLY A 309 6.06 -8.25 4.52
N SER A 310 5.73 -7.19 3.78
CA SER A 310 4.53 -7.20 2.94
C SER A 310 4.74 -7.95 1.63
N PHE A 311 3.64 -8.47 1.12
CA PHE A 311 3.51 -8.92 -0.26
C PHE A 311 2.17 -8.45 -0.79
N ILE A 312 2.03 -8.40 -2.12
CA ILE A 312 0.78 -8.01 -2.77
C ILE A 312 0.27 -9.25 -3.52
N PRO A 313 -0.91 -9.80 -3.17
CA PRO A 313 -1.50 -10.92 -3.89
C PRO A 313 -2.02 -10.51 -5.28
N CYS A 314 -2.32 -11.47 -6.15
CA CYS A 314 -3.12 -11.22 -7.35
C CYS A 314 -4.52 -11.83 -7.21
N ILE A 315 -5.45 -11.42 -8.07
CA ILE A 315 -6.86 -11.82 -7.99
C ILE A 315 -7.02 -13.33 -8.14
N SER A 316 -6.32 -13.98 -9.09
CA SER A 316 -6.46 -15.43 -9.28
C SER A 316 -6.02 -16.22 -8.06
N VAL A 317 -4.91 -15.84 -7.44
CA VAL A 317 -4.38 -16.53 -6.25
C VAL A 317 -5.33 -16.39 -5.07
N MET A 318 -5.89 -15.19 -4.83
CA MET A 318 -6.85 -15.01 -3.74
C MET A 318 -8.13 -15.80 -3.97
N THR A 319 -8.71 -15.73 -5.17
CA THR A 319 -9.98 -16.39 -5.48
C THR A 319 -9.84 -17.91 -5.47
N GLN A 320 -8.75 -18.46 -6.02
CA GLN A 320 -8.41 -19.88 -5.93
C GLN A 320 -8.26 -20.33 -4.48
N THR A 321 -7.43 -19.64 -3.70
CA THR A 321 -7.16 -20.00 -2.30
C THR A 321 -8.43 -19.92 -1.43
N ALA A 322 -9.26 -18.90 -1.64
CA ALA A 322 -10.54 -18.77 -0.94
C ALA A 322 -11.51 -19.92 -1.28
N SER A 323 -11.61 -20.27 -2.56
CA SER A 323 -12.47 -21.34 -3.06
C SER A 323 -12.10 -22.70 -2.45
N GLU A 324 -10.80 -23.00 -2.33
CA GLU A 324 -10.30 -24.21 -1.65
C GLU A 324 -10.73 -24.29 -0.18
N GLN A 325 -11.00 -23.15 0.46
CA GLN A 325 -11.50 -23.06 1.83
C GLN A 325 -13.03 -22.89 1.88
N LYS A 326 -13.74 -23.23 0.80
CA LYS A 326 -15.21 -23.15 0.71
C LYS A 326 -15.77 -21.73 0.88
N LEU A 327 -15.00 -20.72 0.50
CA LEU A 327 -15.45 -19.33 0.38
C LEU A 327 -15.74 -19.04 -1.09
N ARG A 328 -17.03 -18.89 -1.43
CA ARG A 328 -17.47 -18.63 -2.80
C ARG A 328 -17.45 -17.14 -3.09
N LEU A 329 -16.75 -16.70 -4.13
CA LEU A 329 -16.79 -15.31 -4.58
C LEU A 329 -18.21 -14.93 -5.05
N LYS A 330 -18.72 -13.81 -4.54
CA LYS A 330 -20.05 -13.26 -4.87
C LYS A 330 -19.97 -11.94 -5.62
N HIS A 331 -18.94 -11.14 -5.33
CA HIS A 331 -18.72 -9.85 -5.97
C HIS A 331 -17.23 -9.50 -5.93
N LEU A 332 -16.75 -8.86 -6.98
CA LEU A 332 -15.44 -8.22 -7.04
C LEU A 332 -15.65 -6.80 -7.55
N GLU A 333 -15.18 -5.81 -6.80
CA GLU A 333 -15.15 -4.41 -7.23
C GLU A 333 -13.71 -3.93 -7.24
N ASP A 334 -13.30 -3.23 -8.30
CA ASP A 334 -12.02 -2.52 -8.33
C ASP A 334 -12.23 -1.07 -7.89
N ILE A 335 -11.45 -0.64 -6.89
CA ILE A 335 -11.42 0.72 -6.34
C ILE A 335 -10.03 1.36 -6.45
N GLY A 336 -9.13 0.84 -7.29
CA GLY A 336 -7.73 1.26 -7.36
C GLY A 336 -7.52 2.75 -7.67
N GLN A 337 -8.39 3.34 -8.51
CA GLN A 337 -8.34 4.79 -8.79
C GLN A 337 -8.71 5.63 -7.56
N SER A 338 -9.57 5.13 -6.67
CA SER A 338 -9.85 5.80 -5.40
C SER A 338 -8.64 5.74 -4.47
N TYR A 339 -7.80 4.70 -4.54
CA TYR A 339 -6.56 4.67 -3.77
C TYR A 339 -5.56 5.71 -4.29
N ALA A 340 -5.41 5.87 -5.60
CA ALA A 340 -4.59 6.95 -6.16
C ALA A 340 -5.04 8.34 -5.62
N GLN A 341 -6.34 8.59 -5.56
CA GLN A 341 -6.87 9.84 -4.99
C GLN A 341 -6.67 9.94 -3.48
N THR A 342 -6.79 8.83 -2.74
CA THR A 342 -6.51 8.75 -1.30
C THR A 342 -5.07 9.14 -1.00
N LEU A 343 -4.11 8.55 -1.72
CA LEU A 343 -2.67 8.81 -1.57
C LEU A 343 -2.32 10.26 -1.91
N LYS A 344 -2.96 10.84 -2.93
CA LYS A 344 -2.83 12.26 -3.25
C LYS A 344 -3.28 13.15 -2.08
N CYS A 345 -4.44 12.86 -1.48
CA CYS A 345 -4.94 13.60 -0.32
C CYS A 345 -4.00 13.47 0.89
N TRP A 346 -3.54 12.25 1.21
CA TRP A 346 -2.56 12.03 2.28
C TRP A 346 -1.27 12.80 2.04
N ARG A 347 -0.72 12.76 0.82
CA ARG A 347 0.50 13.48 0.46
C ARG A 347 0.35 14.98 0.67
N GLN A 348 -0.75 15.56 0.18
CA GLN A 348 -1.02 16.99 0.34
C GLN A 348 -1.09 17.40 1.81
N ARG A 349 -1.82 16.64 2.63
CA ARG A 349 -1.91 16.91 4.08
C ARG A 349 -0.56 16.74 4.76
N PHE A 350 0.14 15.64 4.49
CA PHE A 350 1.45 15.33 5.05
C PHE A 350 2.46 16.46 4.80
N LEU A 351 2.58 16.93 3.55
CA LEU A 351 3.50 18.00 3.20
C LEU A 351 3.10 19.36 3.80
N GLN A 352 1.80 19.61 4.00
CA GLN A 352 1.33 20.81 4.71
C GLN A 352 1.69 20.78 6.21
N GLN A 353 1.92 19.60 6.78
CA GLN A 353 2.31 19.42 8.18
C GLN A 353 3.82 19.26 8.38
N HIS A 354 4.64 19.69 7.41
CA HIS A 354 6.11 19.53 7.43
C HIS A 354 6.75 19.94 8.78
N ASP A 355 6.46 21.15 9.27
CA ASP A 355 6.99 21.63 10.56
C ASP A 355 6.54 20.78 11.76
N GLN A 356 5.30 20.26 11.73
CA GLN A 356 4.80 19.38 12.79
C GLN A 356 5.47 18.01 12.75
N VAL A 357 5.74 17.48 11.55
CA VAL A 357 6.50 16.24 11.37
C VAL A 357 7.91 16.40 11.94
N LEU A 358 8.59 17.53 11.69
CA LEU A 358 9.88 17.83 12.32
C LEU A 358 9.74 17.96 13.85
N GLY A 359 8.67 18.60 14.33
CA GLY A 359 8.37 18.74 15.76
C GLY A 359 8.17 17.41 16.50
N LEU A 360 7.73 16.37 15.81
CA LEU A 360 7.64 15.00 16.33
C LEU A 360 9.00 14.26 16.39
N GLY A 361 10.09 14.90 15.94
CA GLY A 361 11.45 14.35 15.99
C GLY A 361 11.88 13.61 14.71
N PHE A 362 11.08 13.67 13.63
CA PHE A 362 11.51 13.17 12.32
C PHE A 362 12.44 14.16 11.62
N ASP A 363 13.26 13.67 10.70
CA ASP A 363 14.18 14.49 9.92
C ASP A 363 13.73 14.67 8.46
N GLU A 364 14.39 15.57 7.74
CA GLU A 364 14.15 15.82 6.32
C GLU A 364 14.32 14.56 5.45
N ARG A 365 15.15 13.62 5.89
CA ARG A 365 15.37 12.35 5.19
C ARG A 365 14.12 11.47 5.29
N PHE A 366 13.51 11.39 6.46
CA PHE A 366 12.24 10.71 6.67
C PHE A 366 11.14 11.36 5.84
N ILE A 367 11.05 12.69 5.83
CA ILE A 367 10.04 13.41 5.04
C ILE A 367 10.15 13.07 3.55
N ARG A 368 11.36 13.10 2.98
CA ARG A 368 11.58 12.66 1.57
C ARG A 368 11.25 11.20 1.34
N MET A 369 11.58 10.31 2.28
CA MET A 369 11.21 8.90 2.20
C MET A 369 9.69 8.70 2.15
N TRP A 370 8.95 9.43 3.00
CA TRP A 370 7.50 9.34 3.07
C TRP A 370 6.82 9.97 1.85
N ASP A 371 7.30 11.13 1.37
CA ASP A 371 6.80 11.75 0.14
C ASP A 371 7.02 10.84 -1.09
N PHE A 372 8.20 10.23 -1.19
CA PHE A 372 8.49 9.27 -2.26
C PHE A 372 7.59 8.05 -2.18
N TYR A 373 7.32 7.53 -0.97
CA TYR A 373 6.38 6.44 -0.76
C TYR A 373 4.99 6.76 -1.29
N LEU A 374 4.42 7.91 -0.90
CA LEU A 374 3.08 8.30 -1.31
C LEU A 374 2.99 8.50 -2.83
N CYS A 375 4.00 9.15 -3.44
CA CYS A 375 4.07 9.30 -4.91
C CYS A 375 4.26 7.98 -5.65
N TYR A 376 5.12 7.09 -5.12
CA TYR A 376 5.40 5.79 -5.70
C TYR A 376 4.12 4.95 -5.79
N CYS A 377 3.36 4.90 -4.69
CA CYS A 377 2.07 4.22 -4.68
C CYS A 377 1.04 4.93 -5.57
N GLU A 378 0.92 6.27 -5.49
CA GLU A 378 -0.05 7.02 -6.29
C GLU A 378 0.15 6.75 -7.78
N GLY A 379 1.38 6.86 -8.28
CA GLY A 379 1.70 6.58 -9.68
C GLY A 379 1.44 5.11 -10.06
N GLY A 380 1.71 4.17 -9.14
CA GLY A 380 1.42 2.75 -9.34
C GLY A 380 -0.07 2.45 -9.53
N PHE A 381 -0.93 3.04 -8.70
CA PHE A 381 -2.39 2.92 -8.83
C PHE A 381 -2.93 3.65 -10.07
N ARG A 382 -2.45 4.87 -10.35
CA ARG A 382 -2.88 5.64 -11.55
C ARG A 382 -2.65 4.88 -12.84
N GLU A 383 -1.55 4.14 -12.93
CA GLU A 383 -1.16 3.37 -14.12
C GLU A 383 -1.60 1.89 -14.08
N GLY A 384 -2.37 1.48 -13.07
CA GLY A 384 -2.89 0.11 -12.95
C GLY A 384 -1.80 -0.96 -12.81
N VAL A 385 -0.61 -0.59 -12.31
CA VAL A 385 0.46 -1.54 -11.97
C VAL A 385 0.06 -2.38 -10.76
N ILE A 386 -0.61 -1.73 -9.83
CA ILE A 386 -1.33 -2.30 -8.71
C ILE A 386 -2.75 -1.74 -8.73
N SER A 387 -3.68 -2.45 -8.11
CA SER A 387 -5.05 -1.99 -7.88
C SER A 387 -5.47 -2.30 -6.46
N ASP A 388 -6.67 -1.91 -6.06
CA ASP A 388 -7.27 -2.25 -4.78
C ASP A 388 -8.70 -2.72 -5.02
N VAL A 389 -9.09 -3.80 -4.37
CA VAL A 389 -10.35 -4.49 -4.68
C VAL A 389 -11.15 -4.82 -3.43
N HIS A 390 -12.47 -4.72 -3.53
CA HIS A 390 -13.39 -5.36 -2.59
C HIS A 390 -13.80 -6.73 -3.12
N LEU A 391 -13.44 -7.78 -2.38
CA LEU A 391 -13.85 -9.16 -2.65
C LEU A 391 -14.89 -9.59 -1.62
N LEU A 392 -16.13 -9.78 -2.08
CA LEU A 392 -17.21 -10.33 -1.27
C LEU A 392 -17.25 -11.84 -1.44
N PHE A 393 -17.10 -12.57 -0.35
CA PHE A 393 -17.22 -14.02 -0.27
C PHE A 393 -18.42 -14.43 0.57
N GLU A 394 -18.95 -15.61 0.27
CA GLU A 394 -19.96 -16.30 1.06
C GLU A 394 -19.41 -17.64 1.53
N ALA A 395 -19.51 -17.93 2.82
CA ALA A 395 -19.13 -19.21 3.39
C ALA A 395 -20.15 -20.29 2.99
N SER A 396 -19.72 -21.27 2.19
CA SER A 396 -20.57 -22.40 1.79
C SER A 396 -21.14 -23.11 3.01
N ALA A 397 -22.44 -23.40 2.97
CA ALA A 397 -23.11 -24.23 3.98
C ALA A 397 -22.71 -25.72 3.91
N TYR A 398 -22.17 -26.16 2.77
CA TYR A 398 -21.82 -27.55 2.46
C TYR A 398 -20.31 -27.74 2.34
#